data_AF-A0A7S3X8Y9-F1
#
_entry.id   AF-A0A7S3X8Y9-F1
#
_cell.length_a   1.000
_cell.length_b   1.000
_cell.length_c   1.000
_cell.angle_alpha   90.00
_cell.angle_beta   90.00
_cell.angle_gamma   90.00
#
_symmetry.space_group_name_H-M   'P 1'
#
loop_
_entity.id
_entity.type
_entity.pdbx_description
1 polymer ?
#
loop_
_entity_poly.entity_id
_entity_poly.type
_entity_poly.pdbx_seq_one_letter_code
_entity_poly.pdbx_strand_id
1 'polypeptide(L)'
;IQLHLTSVTADNPAVHSLDLIGFRAWTLHIHEEPYWNLFDLKDVIVLSPDAEEDLDGIDEGKVYVIGGLVDRSVNKMESHGQACDHGVGCLRKLPIKRYGPLGAQP
;
A
#
# COMPACT_ATOMS: atom_id res chain seq x y z
N ILE A 1 3.58 12.42 10.03
CA ILE A 1 3.06 11.37 9.12
C ILE A 1 1.55 11.54 9.04
N GLN A 2 0.98 11.61 7.84
CA GLN A 2 -0.46 11.59 7.62
C GLN A 2 -0.84 10.20 7.08
N LEU A 3 -1.92 9.61 7.58
CA LEU A 3 -2.40 8.30 7.12
C LEU A 3 -3.60 8.51 6.19
N HIS A 4 -3.56 7.87 5.02
CA HIS A 4 -4.61 7.97 4.01
C HIS A 4 -5.17 6.57 3.70
N LEU A 5 -6.48 6.40 3.82
CA LEU A 5 -7.21 5.27 3.25
C LEU A 5 -7.79 5.72 1.92
N THR A 6 -7.44 5.01 0.85
CA THR A 6 -7.86 5.30 -0.53
C THR A 6 -8.71 4.16 -1.07
N SER A 7 -9.44 4.38 -2.17
CA SER A 7 -10.35 3.38 -2.75
C SER A 7 -11.46 2.92 -1.78
N VAL A 8 -11.92 3.81 -0.90
CA VAL A 8 -12.98 3.52 0.09
C VAL A 8 -14.34 3.84 -0.52
N THR A 9 -14.72 3.07 -1.53
CA THR A 9 -15.99 3.23 -2.26
C THR A 9 -17.12 2.38 -1.66
N ALA A 10 -18.38 2.69 -1.99
CA ALA A 10 -19.54 1.96 -1.45
C ALA A 10 -19.58 0.46 -1.85
N ASP A 11 -18.94 0.09 -2.97
CA ASP A 11 -18.82 -1.28 -3.46
C ASP A 11 -17.60 -2.04 -2.88
N ASN A 12 -16.74 -1.37 -2.12
CA ASN A 12 -15.61 -2.01 -1.48
C ASN A 12 -16.10 -2.96 -0.36
N PRO A 13 -15.78 -4.27 -0.43
CA PRO A 13 -16.30 -5.27 0.50
C PRO A 13 -15.85 -5.07 1.95
N ALA A 14 -14.76 -4.33 2.18
CA ALA A 14 -14.28 -4.03 3.52
C ALA A 14 -15.06 -2.90 4.20
N VAL A 15 -15.73 -2.02 3.45
CA VAL A 15 -16.32 -0.78 3.99
C VAL A 15 -17.39 -1.07 5.03
N HIS A 16 -18.25 -2.05 4.80
CA HIS A 16 -19.26 -2.44 5.79
C HIS A 16 -18.63 -2.83 7.13
N SER A 17 -17.59 -3.66 7.11
CA SER A 17 -16.87 -4.08 8.31
C SER A 17 -16.11 -2.93 8.98
N LEU A 18 -15.54 -2.02 8.18
CA LEU A 18 -14.88 -0.82 8.68
C LEU A 18 -15.87 0.14 9.37
N ASP A 19 -17.07 0.29 8.81
CA ASP A 19 -18.15 1.10 9.40
C ASP A 19 -18.58 0.56 10.76
N LEU A 20 -18.67 -0.78 10.92
CA LEU A 20 -19.03 -1.41 12.19
C LEU A 20 -18.01 -1.12 13.32
N ILE A 21 -16.73 -0.92 12.98
CA ILE A 21 -15.69 -0.55 13.94
C ILE A 21 -15.49 0.97 14.06
N GLY A 22 -16.33 1.76 13.37
CA GLY A 22 -16.32 3.22 13.45
C GLY A 22 -15.10 3.89 12.84
N PHE A 23 -14.51 3.33 11.77
CA PHE A 23 -13.28 3.84 11.16
C PHE A 23 -13.35 5.32 10.74
N ARG A 24 -14.55 5.84 10.47
CA ARG A 24 -14.80 7.25 10.12
C ARG A 24 -14.48 8.23 11.25
N ALA A 25 -14.46 7.77 12.50
CA ALA A 25 -14.08 8.58 13.65
C ALA A 25 -12.57 8.58 13.92
N TRP A 26 -11.78 7.80 13.17
CA TRP A 26 -10.34 7.72 13.36
C TRP A 26 -9.65 8.95 12.76
N THR A 27 -8.52 9.34 13.35
CA THR A 27 -7.71 10.46 12.86
C THR A 27 -6.90 10.04 11.62
N LEU A 28 -7.56 9.93 10.48
CA LEU A 28 -6.98 9.59 9.18
C LEU A 28 -7.76 10.28 8.05
N HIS A 29 -7.15 10.38 6.87
CA HIS A 29 -7.80 10.90 5.68
C HIS A 29 -8.44 9.76 4.88
N ILE A 30 -9.73 9.86 4.56
CA ILE A 30 -10.48 8.85 3.80
C ILE A 30 -10.80 9.43 2.43
N HIS A 31 -10.51 8.65 1.37
CA HIS A 31 -10.76 9.04 -0.02
C HIS A 31 -11.46 7.89 -0.76
N GLU A 32 -12.42 8.23 -1.61
CA GLU A 32 -13.07 7.27 -2.51
C GLU A 32 -12.16 6.96 -3.70
N GLU A 33 -11.38 7.95 -4.15
CA GLU A 33 -10.43 7.83 -5.24
C GLU A 33 -9.25 6.93 -4.87
N PRO A 34 -8.66 6.23 -5.85
CA PRO A 34 -7.45 5.47 -5.66
C PRO A 34 -6.21 6.38 -5.55
N TYR A 35 -5.15 5.87 -4.93
CA TYR A 35 -3.92 6.64 -4.70
C TYR A 35 -3.28 7.21 -5.98
N TRP A 36 -3.39 6.50 -7.11
CA TRP A 36 -2.82 6.94 -8.39
C TRP A 36 -3.55 8.13 -9.02
N ASN A 37 -4.73 8.49 -8.51
CA ASN A 37 -5.46 9.70 -8.89
C ASN A 37 -5.30 10.84 -7.88
N LEU A 38 -4.81 10.54 -6.66
CA LEU A 38 -4.72 11.50 -5.54
C LEU A 38 -3.34 12.13 -5.40
N PHE A 39 -2.29 11.39 -5.74
CA PHE A 39 -0.90 11.81 -5.54
C PHE A 39 -0.14 11.86 -6.86
N ASP A 40 0.91 12.68 -6.91
CA ASP A 40 1.83 12.70 -8.04
C ASP A 40 2.62 11.38 -8.09
N LEU A 41 2.49 10.63 -9.18
CA LEU A 41 3.10 9.30 -9.33
C LEU A 41 4.63 9.32 -9.20
N LYS A 42 5.28 10.47 -9.45
CA LYS A 42 6.74 10.62 -9.26
C LYS A 42 7.15 10.57 -7.78
N ASP A 43 6.20 10.85 -6.88
CA ASP A 43 6.40 10.87 -5.44
C ASP A 43 5.83 9.63 -4.75
N VAL A 44 5.12 8.78 -5.49
CA VAL A 44 4.58 7.51 -4.99
C VAL A 44 5.64 6.40 -5.01
N ILE A 45 5.72 5.67 -3.91
CA ILE A 45 6.47 4.41 -3.78
C ILE A 45 5.51 3.33 -3.32
N VAL A 46 5.28 2.32 -4.17
CA VAL A 46 4.43 1.17 -3.81
C VAL A 46 5.27 0.11 -3.12
N LEU A 47 4.84 -0.30 -1.93
CA LEU A 47 5.45 -1.39 -1.19
C LEU A 47 4.85 -2.72 -1.63
N SER A 48 5.68 -3.59 -2.17
CA SER A 48 5.29 -4.92 -2.63
C SER A 48 6.39 -5.93 -2.29
N PRO A 49 6.05 -7.12 -1.75
CA PRO A 49 7.05 -8.17 -1.47
C PRO A 49 7.74 -8.66 -2.74
N ASP A 50 7.08 -8.52 -3.89
CA ASP A 50 7.58 -8.95 -5.20
C ASP A 50 8.53 -7.93 -5.86
N ALA A 51 8.77 -6.76 -5.24
CA ALA A 51 9.68 -5.76 -5.79
C ALA A 51 11.14 -6.24 -5.79
N GLU A 52 11.92 -5.81 -6.78
CA GLU A 52 13.33 -6.21 -6.91
C GLU A 52 14.22 -5.53 -5.86
N GLU A 53 14.02 -4.23 -5.64
CA GLU A 53 14.84 -3.38 -4.76
C GLU A 53 14.28 -3.27 -3.34
N ASP A 54 15.18 -3.32 -2.34
CA ASP A 54 14.85 -3.09 -0.94
C ASP A 54 14.61 -1.58 -0.67
N LEU A 55 13.76 -1.29 0.31
CA LEU A 55 13.60 0.05 0.85
C LEU A 55 14.72 0.37 1.85
N ASP A 56 15.72 1.13 1.42
CA ASP A 56 16.88 1.49 2.23
C ASP A 56 16.64 2.69 3.18
N GLY A 57 15.58 3.47 2.95
CA GLY A 57 15.28 4.65 3.76
C GLY A 57 13.91 5.26 3.45
N ILE A 58 13.46 6.14 4.35
CA ILE A 58 12.21 6.89 4.20
C ILE A 58 12.53 8.36 3.90
N ASP A 59 11.86 8.91 2.88
CA ASP A 59 11.91 10.31 2.48
C ASP A 59 10.58 10.99 2.81
N GLU A 60 10.62 12.12 3.51
CA GLU A 60 9.43 12.88 3.91
C GLU A 60 8.64 13.46 2.73
N GLY A 61 9.28 13.61 1.57
CA GLY A 61 8.65 14.07 0.33
C GLY A 61 7.94 12.96 -0.46
N LYS A 62 8.01 11.71 -0.01
CA LYS A 62 7.44 10.54 -0.72
C LYS A 62 6.17 10.02 -0.06
N VAL A 63 5.31 9.47 -0.89
CA VAL A 63 4.05 8.82 -0.51
C VAL A 63 4.24 7.31 -0.59
N TYR A 64 4.21 6.64 0.56
CA TYR A 64 4.39 5.19 0.64
C TYR A 64 3.03 4.50 0.65
N VAL A 65 2.81 3.59 -0.30
CA VAL A 65 1.55 2.88 -0.47
C VAL A 65 1.70 1.44 -0.03
N ILE A 66 0.81 0.97 0.84
CA ILE A 66 0.71 -0.42 1.28
C ILE A 66 -0.62 -0.98 0.74
N GLY A 67 -0.56 -2.15 0.10
CA GLY A 67 -1.76 -2.83 -0.37
C GLY A 67 -2.68 -3.25 0.80
N GLY A 68 -3.93 -2.80 0.78
CA GLY A 68 -4.97 -3.20 1.74
C GLY A 68 -5.54 -4.59 1.47
N LEU A 69 -4.68 -5.56 1.19
CA LEU A 69 -5.06 -6.93 0.81
C LEU A 69 -4.95 -7.87 2.00
N VAL A 70 -5.93 -8.79 2.12
CA VAL A 70 -5.84 -9.95 2.99
C VAL A 70 -6.16 -11.18 2.15
N ASP A 71 -5.12 -11.91 1.73
CA ASP A 71 -5.25 -13.13 0.97
C ASP A 71 -5.08 -14.37 1.88
N ARG A 72 -5.86 -15.43 1.60
CA ARG A 72 -5.71 -16.73 2.31
C ARG A 72 -4.58 -17.58 1.72
N SER A 73 -4.10 -17.21 0.54
CA SER A 73 -3.02 -17.82 -0.22
C SER A 73 -2.25 -16.71 -0.90
N VAL A 74 -0.92 -16.82 -0.95
CA VAL A 74 -0.05 -15.78 -1.53
C VAL A 74 -0.40 -15.55 -3.01
N ASN A 75 -1.03 -14.40 -3.30
CA ASN A 75 -1.24 -13.92 -4.65
C ASN A 75 -0.06 -13.01 -5.04
N LYS A 76 0.94 -13.63 -5.68
CA LYS A 76 2.14 -12.93 -6.13
C LYS A 76 1.80 -11.89 -7.20
N MET A 77 2.57 -10.81 -7.22
CA MET A 77 2.54 -9.75 -8.23
C MET A 77 1.28 -8.89 -8.25
N GLU A 78 0.32 -9.04 -7.33
CA GLU A 78 -0.93 -8.26 -7.36
C GLU A 78 -0.69 -6.75 -7.22
N SER A 79 -0.09 -6.33 -6.11
CA SER A 79 0.23 -4.90 -5.88
C SER A 79 1.29 -4.39 -6.87
N HIS A 80 2.19 -5.27 -7.33
CA HIS A 80 3.19 -4.93 -8.34
C HIS A 80 2.56 -4.64 -9.70
N GLY A 81 1.71 -5.55 -10.18
CA GLY A 81 1.01 -5.45 -11.45
C GLY A 81 0.13 -4.21 -11.51
N GLN A 82 -0.69 -3.98 -10.48
CA GLN A 82 -1.52 -2.78 -10.38
C GLN A 82 -0.70 -1.49 -10.47
N ALA A 83 0.42 -1.41 -9.76
CA ALA A 83 1.29 -0.24 -9.78
C ALA A 83 1.87 0.01 -11.19
N CYS A 84 2.34 -1.05 -11.86
CA CYS A 84 2.85 -0.96 -13.23
C CYS A 84 1.75 -0.54 -14.22
N ASP A 85 0.56 -1.12 -14.11
CA ASP A 85 -0.58 -0.81 -14.99
C ASP A 85 -1.02 0.66 -14.87
N HIS A 86 -0.83 1.27 -13.69
CA HIS A 86 -1.11 2.68 -13.43
C HIS A 86 0.10 3.60 -13.56
N GLY A 87 1.24 3.10 -14.07
CA GLY A 87 2.41 3.93 -14.38
C GLY A 87 3.21 4.40 -13.16
N VAL A 88 3.10 3.73 -12.02
CA VAL A 88 3.94 4.00 -10.86
C VAL A 88 5.38 3.60 -11.16
N GLY A 89 6.30 4.58 -11.09
CA GLY A 89 7.69 4.37 -11.47
C GLY A 89 8.58 3.74 -10.39
N CYS A 90 8.10 3.63 -9.15
CA CYS A 90 8.91 3.15 -8.03
C CYS A 90 8.19 2.09 -7.19
N LEU A 91 8.77 0.89 -7.16
CA LEU A 91 8.36 -0.21 -6.29
C LEU A 91 9.52 -0.62 -5.39
N ARG A 92 9.22 -0.89 -4.11
CA ARG A 92 10.22 -1.32 -3.12
C ARG A 92 9.65 -2.42 -2.24
N LYS A 93 10.49 -3.34 -1.77
CA LYS A 93 10.13 -4.31 -0.74
C LYS A 93 10.75 -3.91 0.59
N LEU A 94 10.17 -4.36 1.69
CA LEU A 94 10.79 -4.17 2.99
C LEU A 94 12.04 -5.07 3.09
N PRO A 95 13.15 -4.60 3.69
CA PRO A 95 14.40 -5.36 3.81
C PRO A 95 14.33 -6.46 4.91
N ILE A 96 13.19 -7.18 4.98
CA ILE A 96 12.90 -8.21 5.98
C ILE A 96 13.89 -9.37 5.86
N LYS A 97 14.31 -9.72 4.65
CA LYS A 97 15.33 -10.76 4.45
C LYS A 97 16.69 -10.39 5.06
N ARG A 98 17.01 -9.10 5.13
CA ARG A 98 18.30 -8.59 5.62
C ARG A 98 18.31 -8.38 7.14
N TYR A 99 17.21 -7.90 7.71
CA TYR A 99 17.14 -7.51 9.12
C TYR A 99 16.16 -8.34 9.96
N GLY A 100 15.31 -9.14 9.33
CA GLY A 100 14.35 -10.00 9.98
C GLY A 100 14.98 -11.29 10.55
N PRO A 101 14.20 -12.07 11.31
CA PRO A 101 14.68 -13.33 11.86
C PRO A 101 15.02 -14.34 10.76
N LEU A 102 15.85 -15.33 11.10
CA LEU A 102 16.20 -16.43 10.20
C LEU A 102 14.93 -17.10 9.64
N GLY A 103 14.82 -17.13 8.31
CA GLY A 103 13.68 -17.69 7.59
C GLY A 103 12.56 -16.69 7.27
N ALA A 104 12.67 -15.43 7.68
CA ALA A 104 11.72 -14.39 7.29
C ALA A 104 11.77 -14.11 5.78
N GLN A 105 10.60 -13.92 5.18
CA GLN A 105 10.43 -13.51 3.79
C GLN A 105 9.77 -12.13 3.76
N PRO A 106 10.06 -11.31 2.72
CA PRO A 106 9.35 -10.05 2.50
C PRO A 106 7.85 -10.28 2.28
#